data_AF-A0A3D0ZHY2-F1
#
_entry.id   AF-A0A3D0ZHY2-F1
#
_cell.length_a   1.000
_cell.length_b   1.000
_cell.length_c   1.000
_cell.angle_alpha   90.00
_cell.angle_beta   90.00
_cell.angle_gamma   90.00
#
_symmetry.space_group_name_H-M   'P 1'
#
loop_
_entity.id
_entity.type
_entity.pdbx_description
1 polymer ?
#
loop_
_entity_poly.entity_id
_entity_poly.type
_entity_poly.pdbx_seq_one_letter_code
_entity_poly.pdbx_strand_id
1 'polypeptide(L)' 'MIVQLRICVPGELSEVALKTCQDQVGTAEVAFFPGASVAPKGDVIEVQIARESVEEL' A
#
# COMPACT_ATOMS: atom_id res chain seq x y z
N MET A 1 9.39 3.54 -14.55
CA MET A 1 10.14 2.72 -13.54
C MET A 1 9.19 2.41 -12.40
N ILE A 2 9.09 1.16 -11.94
CA ILE A 2 8.16 0.77 -10.85
C ILE A 2 8.92 0.58 -9.54
N VAL A 3 8.39 1.14 -8.45
CA VAL A 3 8.82 0.87 -7.07
C VAL A 3 7.79 -0.02 -6.39
N GLN A 4 8.25 -1.07 -5.70
CA GLN A 4 7.38 -1.92 -4.89
C GLN A 4 7.49 -1.53 -3.42
N LEU A 5 6.35 -1.21 -2.80
CA LEU A 5 6.20 -0.91 -1.39
C LEU A 5 5.36 -1.98 -0.71
N ARG A 6 5.85 -2.53 0.41
CA ARG A 6 5.10 -3.43 1.28
C ARG A 6 4.84 -2.74 2.61
N ILE A 7 3.58 -2.69 3.01
CA ILE A 7 3.12 -2.05 4.25
C ILE A 7 2.54 -3.14 5.16
N CYS A 8 3.09 -3.25 6.37
CA CYS A 8 2.53 -4.08 7.44
C CYS A 8 1.77 -3.16 8.40
N VAL A 9 0.47 -3.39 8.59
CA VAL A 9 -0.42 -2.45 9.28
C VAL A 9 -1.30 -3.18 10.31
N PRO A 10 -1.50 -2.63 11.53
CA PRO A 10 -2.52 -3.13 12.44
C PRO A 10 -3.91 -3.15 11.79
N GLY A 11 -4.72 -4.18 12.07
CA GLY A 11 -6.00 -4.39 11.37
C GLY A 11 -6.97 -3.21 11.48
N GLU A 12 -6.93 -2.48 12.59
CA GLU A 12 -7.74 -1.28 12.82
C GLU A 12 -7.36 -0.07 11.92
N LEU A 13 -6.18 -0.11 11.29
CA LEU A 13 -5.69 0.93 10.39
C LEU A 13 -5.70 0.49 8.91
N SER A 14 -6.13 -0.73 8.60
CA SER A 14 -6.05 -1.28 7.24
C SER A 14 -6.91 -0.53 6.24
N GLU A 15 -8.14 -0.14 6.62
CA GLU A 15 -9.04 0.59 5.72
C GLU A 15 -8.46 1.94 5.32
N VAL A 16 -7.95 2.71 6.30
CA VAL A 16 -7.36 4.03 6.03
C VAL A 16 -6.06 3.91 5.25
N ALA A 17 -5.22 2.91 5.54
CA ALA A 17 -3.98 2.67 4.81
C ALA A 17 -4.25 2.25 3.36
N LEU A 18 -5.20 1.32 3.14
CA LEU A 18 -5.59 0.86 1.81
C LEU A 18 -6.15 2.00 0.97
N LYS A 19 -7.08 2.77 1.53
CA LYS A 19 -7.65 3.94 0.85
C LYS A 19 -6.58 4.97 0.50
N THR A 20 -5.67 5.25 1.44
CA THR A 20 -4.55 6.18 1.20
C THR A 20 -3.71 5.70 0.02
N CYS A 21 -3.42 4.40 -0.11
CA CYS A 21 -2.68 3.88 -1.25
C CYS A 21 -3.45 4.02 -2.57
N GLN A 22 -4.76 3.74 -2.56
CA GLN A 22 -5.61 3.83 -3.75
C GLN A 22 -5.81 5.26 -4.25
N ASP A 23 -5.85 6.24 -3.33
CA ASP A 23 -6.08 7.65 -3.67
C ASP A 23 -4.81 8.35 -4.20
N GLN A 24 -3.64 7.71 -4.13
CA GLN A 24 -2.39 8.28 -4.65
C GLN A 24 -2.26 8.10 -6.16
N VAL A 25 -2.05 9.21 -6.88
CA VAL A 25 -1.89 9.24 -8.35
C VAL A 25 -0.73 8.36 -8.83
N GLY A 26 0.33 8.23 -8.02
CA GLY A 26 1.48 7.40 -8.32
C GLY A 26 1.23 5.88 -8.25
N THR A 27 0.10 5.45 -7.70
CA THR A 27 -0.21 4.04 -7.49
C THR A 27 -0.68 3.37 -8.77
N ALA A 28 0.09 2.40 -9.24
CA ALA A 28 -0.24 1.58 -10.39
C ALA A 28 -1.05 0.31 -10.00
N GLU A 29 -0.77 -0.27 -8.84
CA GLU A 29 -1.46 -1.45 -8.33
C GLU A 29 -1.48 -1.47 -6.80
N VAL A 30 -2.56 -1.99 -6.22
CA VAL A 30 -2.66 -2.30 -4.79
C VAL A 30 -3.20 -3.71 -4.59
N ALA A 31 -2.52 -4.51 -3.79
CA ALA A 31 -2.98 -5.80 -3.31
C ALA A 31 -3.12 -5.78 -1.78
N PHE A 32 -4.21 -6.34 -1.26
CA PHE A 32 -4.51 -6.37 0.17
C PHE A 32 -4.61 -7.82 0.67
N PHE A 33 -3.89 -8.12 1.74
CA PHE A 33 -3.78 -9.44 2.34
C PHE A 33 -4.16 -9.38 3.83
N PRO A 34 -5.44 -9.63 4.16
CA PRO A 34 -5.90 -9.64 5.54
C PRO A 34 -5.22 -10.72 6.38
N GLY A 35 -4.81 -10.40 7.60
CA GLY A 35 -4.19 -11.30 8.58
C GLY A 35 -2.78 -11.76 8.22
N ALA A 36 -2.20 -11.26 7.13
CA ALA A 36 -0.91 -11.73 6.61
C ALA A 36 0.32 -11.15 7.35
N SER A 37 0.14 -10.13 8.21
CA SER A 37 1.23 -9.54 8.98
C SER A 37 1.34 -10.21 10.35
N VAL A 38 2.53 -10.75 10.65
CA VAL A 38 2.82 -11.46 11.91
C VAL A 38 3.28 -10.50 13.00
N ALA A 39 4.12 -9.51 12.67
CA ALA A 39 4.66 -8.53 13.62
C ALA A 39 4.92 -7.18 12.90
N PRO A 40 4.10 -6.13 13.14
CA PRO A 40 2.91 -6.10 14.00
C PRO A 40 1.82 -7.06 13.50
N LYS A 41 1.01 -7.59 14.41
CA LYS A 41 -0.14 -8.43 14.03
C LYS A 41 -1.15 -7.59 13.25
N GLY A 42 -1.56 -8.04 12.07
CA GLY A 42 -2.53 -7.34 11.24
C GLY A 42 -2.44 -7.76 9.79
N ASP A 43 -2.52 -6.78 8.89
CA ASP A 43 -2.66 -7.00 7.46
C ASP A 43 -1.42 -6.54 6.69
N VAL A 44 -1.30 -7.02 5.45
CA VAL A 44 -0.28 -6.56 4.51
C VAL A 44 -0.95 -5.87 3.33
N ILE A 45 -0.41 -4.74 2.91
CA ILE A 45 -0.73 -4.06 1.65
C ILE A 45 0.54 -4.05 0.80
N GLU A 46 0.45 -4.52 -0.42
CA GLU A 46 1.50 -4.38 -1.43
C GLU A 46 1.06 -3.32 -2.46
N VAL A 47 1.96 -2.39 -2.78
CA VAL A 47 1.69 -1.27 -3.68
C VAL A 47 2.78 -1.22 -4.74
N GLN A 48 2.38 -1.15 -6.00
CA GLN A 48 3.27 -0.81 -7.11
C GLN A 48 3.11 0.68 -7.42
N ILE A 49 4.22 1.41 -7.43
CA ILE A 49 4.25 2.86 -7.66
C ILE A 49 4.96 3.14 -8.98
N ALA A 50 4.27 3.77 -9.93
CA ALA A 50 4.85 4.17 -11.22
C ALA A 50 5.53 5.53 -11.09
N ARG A 51 6.86 5.57 -11.24
CA ARG A 51 7.66 6.80 -11.05
C ARG A 51 7.26 7.94 -11.99
N GLU A 52 6.85 7.63 -13.22
CA GLU A 52 6.37 8.64 -14.19
C GLU A 52 5.05 9.32 -13.77
N SER A 53 4.30 8.72 -12.83
CA SER A 53 3.07 9.29 -12.27
C SER A 53 3.31 10.09 -10.98
N VAL A 54 4.57 10.22 -10.55
CA VAL A 54 4.99 10.89 -9.29
C VAL A 54 5.77 12.19 -9.57
N GLU A 55 6.06 12.53 -10.84
CA GLU A 55 6.82 13.74 -11.18
C GLU A 55 6.06 15.07 -10.97
N GLU A 56 4.83 15.03 -10.44
CA GLU A 56 4.03 16.21 -10.07
C GLU A 56 4.12 16.60 -8.57
N LEU A 57 5.06 16.01 -7.80
CA LEU A 57 5.36 16.39 -6.40
C LEU A 57 6.52 17.38 -6.28
#